data_AF-Q5F5N8-F1
#
_entry.id   AF-Q5F5N8-F1
#
_cell.length_a   1.000
_cell.length_b   1.000
_cell.length_c   1.000
_cell.angle_alpha   90.00
_cell.angle_beta   90.00
_cell.angle_gamma   90.00
#
_symmetry.space_group_name_H-M   'P 1'
#
loop_
_entity.id
_entity.type
_entity.pdbx_description
1 polymer ?
#
loop_
_entity_poly.entity_id
_entity_poly.type
_entity_poly.pdbx_seq_one_letter_code
_entity_poly.pdbx_strand_id
1 'polypeptide(L)' 'MIMGVLIFFLIVPILGFICATINYFIINKFKLPKYMAYLLPSLSILFIFIHAIKLHMILFFYVSCVYSAYTYYDKKSL' A
#
# COMPACT_ATOMS: atom_id res chain seq x y z
N MET A 1 22.86 -8.25 16.15
CA MET A 1 21.48 -7.70 16.27
C MET A 1 21.19 -6.47 15.41
N ILE A 2 22.19 -5.70 14.92
CA ILE A 2 21.96 -4.48 14.12
C ILE A 2 21.53 -4.77 12.67
N MET A 3 22.11 -5.79 12.03
CA MET A 3 21.85 -6.06 10.60
C MET A 3 20.40 -6.43 10.28
N GLY A 4 19.72 -7.19 11.15
CA GLY A 4 18.31 -7.58 10.93
C GLY A 4 17.34 -6.40 10.98
N VAL A 5 17.65 -5.37 11.79
CA VAL A 5 16.84 -4.16 11.91
C VAL A 5 17.02 -3.26 10.69
N LEU A 6 18.24 -3.15 10.15
CA LEU A 6 18.50 -2.35 8.94
C LEU A 6 17.79 -2.93 7.71
N ILE A 7 17.82 -4.26 7.56
CA ILE A 7 17.12 -4.98 6.49
C ILE A 7 15.61 -4.70 6.56
N PHE A 8 15.05 -4.71 7.76
CA PHE A 8 13.65 -4.38 7.98
C PHE A 8 13.31 -2.94 7.54
N PHE A 9 14.15 -1.96 7.88
CA PHE A 9 13.96 -0.57 7.49
C PHE A 9 14.02 -0.34 5.97
N LEU A 10 14.65 -1.24 5.21
CA LEU A 10 14.70 -1.16 3.74
C LEU A 10 13.57 -1.95 3.07
N ILE A 11 13.32 -3.18 3.53
CA ILE A 11 12.33 -4.08 2.92
C ILE A 11 10.92 -3.51 3.04
N VAL A 12 10.58 -2.94 4.21
CA VAL A 12 9.20 -2.49 4.48
C VAL A 12 8.79 -1.33 3.58
N PRO A 13 9.59 -0.25 3.42
CA PRO A 13 9.29 0.79 2.45
C PRO A 13 9.22 0.29 1.01
N ILE A 14 10.12 -0.62 0.61
CA ILE A 14 10.13 -1.19 -0.75
C ILE A 14 8.84 -1.95 -1.02
N LEU A 15 8.43 -2.83 -0.10
CA LEU A 15 7.17 -3.55 -0.24
C LEU A 15 5.97 -2.59 -0.21
N GLY A 16 5.99 -1.57 0.65
CA GLY A 16 4.96 -0.53 0.71
C GLY A 16 4.82 0.21 -0.62
N PHE A 17 5.95 0.56 -1.23
CA PHE A 17 6.00 1.18 -2.55
C PHE A 17 5.45 0.25 -3.64
N ILE A 18 5.90 -1.01 -3.69
CA ILE A 18 5.39 -2.00 -4.65
C ILE A 18 3.87 -2.15 -4.52
N CYS A 19 3.35 -2.24 -3.30
CA CYS A 19 1.91 -2.37 -3.04
C CYS A 19 1.15 -1.11 -3.50
N ALA A 20 1.67 0.08 -3.21
CA ALA A 20 1.11 1.35 -3.66
C ALA A 20 1.09 1.45 -5.20
N THR A 21 2.17 1.05 -5.86
CA THR A 21 2.27 1.02 -7.33
C THR A 21 1.29 0.04 -7.94
N ILE A 22 1.17 -1.18 -7.42
CA ILE A 22 0.19 -2.17 -7.90
C ILE A 22 -1.23 -1.63 -7.74
N ASN A 23 -1.56 -1.06 -6.58
CA ASN A 23 -2.86 -0.44 -6.35
C ASN A 23 -3.15 0.68 -7.36
N TYR A 24 -2.17 1.55 -7.65
CA TYR A 24 -2.30 2.58 -8.68
C TYR A 24 -2.64 1.98 -10.05
N PHE A 25 -1.89 0.95 -10.47
CA PHE A 25 -2.09 0.28 -11.75
C PHE A 25 -3.47 -0.38 -11.84
N ILE A 26 -3.93 -1.04 -10.78
CA ILE A 26 -5.26 -1.65 -10.70
C ILE A 26 -6.35 -0.57 -10.82
N ILE A 27 -6.27 0.49 -10.02
CA ILE A 27 -7.24 1.59 -10.05
C ILE A 27 -7.30 2.22 -11.44
N ASN A 28 -6.14 2.47 -12.06
CA ASN A 28 -6.07 3.04 -13.40
C ASN A 28 -6.62 2.11 -14.48
N LYS A 29 -6.24 0.83 -14.46
CA LYS A 29 -6.62 -0.17 -15.47
C LYS A 29 -8.12 -0.47 -15.43
N PHE A 30 -8.68 -0.65 -14.23
CA PHE A 30 -10.09 -0.99 -14.04
C PHE A 30 -11.00 0.23 -13.87
N LYS A 31 -10.45 1.45 -13.89
CA LYS A 31 -11.17 2.72 -13.66
C LYS A 31 -12.08 2.62 -12.43
N LEU A 32 -11.55 2.06 -11.34
CA LEU A 32 -12.34 1.82 -10.14
C LEU A 32 -12.95 3.13 -9.62
N PRO A 33 -14.14 3.07 -9.02
CA PRO A 33 -14.71 4.24 -8.35
C PRO A 33 -13.98 4.52 -7.03
N LYS A 34 -14.01 5.78 -6.59
CA LYS A 34 -13.26 6.27 -5.40
C LYS A 34 -13.42 5.36 -4.19
N TYR A 35 -14.65 4.97 -3.87
CA TYR A 35 -14.94 4.12 -2.72
C TYR A 35 -14.28 2.73 -2.80
N MET A 36 -14.22 2.10 -3.98
CA MET A 36 -13.55 0.80 -4.17
C MET A 36 -12.02 0.92 -4.09
N ALA A 37 -11.47 2.03 -4.57
CA ALA A 37 -10.04 2.28 -4.49
C ALA A 37 -9.52 2.41 -3.06
N TYR A 38 -10.34 2.89 -2.11
CA TYR A 38 -9.98 2.92 -0.69
C TYR A 38 -10.21 1.58 0.03
N LEU A 39 -11.00 0.66 -0.55
CA LEU A 39 -11.17 -0.71 -0.04
C LEU A 39 -10.01 -1.65 -0.43
N LEU A 40 -9.35 -1.38 -1.55
CA LEU A 40 -8.18 -2.11 -2.05
C LEU A 40 -7.01 -2.22 -1.04
N PRO A 41 -6.61 -1.14 -0.33
CA PRO A 41 -5.66 -1.21 0.77
C PRO A 41 -6.06 -2.22 1.85
N SER A 42 -7.33 -2.21 2.26
CA SER A 42 -7.84 -3.11 3.30
C SER A 42 -7.79 -4.58 2.86
N LEU A 43 -8.11 -4.85 1.59
CA LEU A 43 -7.98 -6.18 1.00
C LEU A 43 -6.51 -6.64 0.94
N SER A 44 -5.61 -5.77 0.52
CA SER A 44 -4.17 -6.06 0.43
C SER A 44 -3.57 -6.39 1.80
N ILE A 45 -4.03 -5.69 2.83
CA ILE A 45 -3.60 -5.90 4.21
C ILE A 45 -4.08 -7.23 4.78
N LEU A 46 -5.31 -7.66 4.46
CA LEU A 46 -5.83 -8.99 4.86
C LEU A 46 -4.95 -10.13 4.35
N PHE A 47 -4.38 -10.02 3.13
CA PHE A 47 -3.44 -11.01 2.60
C PHE A 47 -2.08 -11.00 3.30
N ILE A 48 -1.62 -9.83 3.75
CA ILE A 48 -0.33 -9.65 4.43
C ILE A 48 -0.40 -10.11 5.90
N PHE A 49 -1.57 -10.00 6.55
CA PHE A 49 -1.76 -10.39 7.95
C PHE A 49 -1.69 -11.89 8.24
N ILE A 50 -1.55 -12.74 7.22
CA ILE A 50 -1.35 -14.18 7.42
C ILE A 50 0.04 -14.48 8.01
N HIS A 51 1.02 -13.57 7.94
CA HIS A 51 2.37 -13.81 8.47
C HIS A 51 2.93 -12.59 9.24
N ALA A 52 3.01 -12.71 10.57
CA ALA A 52 4.01 -12.13 11.48
C ALA A 52 4.57 -10.70 11.24
N ILE A 53 3.76 -9.77 10.73
CA ILE A 53 4.18 -8.39 10.46
C ILE A 53 3.73 -7.46 11.59
N LYS A 54 4.65 -6.67 12.16
CA LYS A 54 4.40 -5.71 13.25
C LYS A 54 3.37 -4.65 12.82
N LEU A 55 2.50 -4.25 13.74
CA LEU A 55 1.39 -3.31 13.52
C LEU A 55 1.78 -2.03 12.74
N HIS A 56 2.95 -1.43 13.05
CA HIS A 56 3.42 -0.23 12.36
C HIS A 56 3.69 -0.44 10.86
N MET A 57 4.09 -1.64 10.46
CA MET A 57 4.29 -1.95 9.05
C MET A 57 2.95 -1.97 8.31
N ILE A 58 1.93 -2.61 8.89
CA ILE A 58 0.57 -2.61 8.32
C ILE A 58 0.07 -1.18 8.13
N LEU A 59 0.26 -0.32 9.14
CA LEU A 59 -0.14 1.08 9.04
C LEU A 59 0.61 1.78 7.89
N PHE A 60 1.92 1.54 7.75
CA PHE A 60 2.71 2.08 6.65
C PHE A 60 2.22 1.61 5.27
N PHE A 61 1.92 0.31 5.13
CA PHE A 61 1.33 -0.25 3.92
C PHE A 61 -0.03 0.38 3.60
N TYR A 62 -0.91 0.48 4.60
CA TYR A 62 -2.24 1.08 4.45
C TYR A 62 -2.13 2.52 3.94
N VAL A 63 -1.34 3.34 4.62
CA VAL A 63 -1.15 4.75 4.27
C VAL A 63 -0.56 4.87 2.87
N SER A 64 0.43 4.05 2.52
CA SER A 64 1.04 4.07 1.18
C SER A 64 0.02 3.74 0.07
N CYS A 65 -0.87 2.78 0.30
CA CYS A 65 -1.90 2.38 -0.66
C CYS A 65 -3.03 3.42 -0.75
N VAL A 66 -3.46 3.98 0.39
CA VAL A 66 -4.44 5.08 0.44
C VAL A 66 -3.90 6.33 -0.25
N TYR A 67 -2.63 6.66 -0.03
CA TYR A 67 -1.96 7.78 -0.67
C TYR A 67 -1.90 7.59 -2.19
N SER A 68 -1.56 6.39 -2.66
CA SER A 68 -1.58 6.06 -4.08
C SER A 68 -2.97 6.24 -4.72
N ALA A 69 -4.02 5.76 -4.05
CA ALA A 69 -5.40 5.98 -4.50
C ALA A 69 -5.74 7.48 -4.53
N TYR A 70 -5.37 8.22 -3.48
CA TYR A 70 -5.57 9.67 -3.41
C TYR A 70 -4.87 10.39 -4.58
N THR A 71 -3.59 10.13 -4.82
CA THR A 71 -2.83 10.71 -5.93
C THR A 71 -3.45 10.40 -7.30
N TYR A 72 -3.98 9.19 -7.50
CA TYR A 72 -4.68 8.85 -8.74
C TYR A 72 -5.90 9.74 -8.99
N TYR A 73 -6.75 9.95 -7.97
CA TYR A 73 -7.94 10.78 -8.14
C TYR A 73 -7.66 12.27 -8.16
N ASP A 74 -6.63 12.71 -7.44
CA ASP A 74 -6.19 14.11 -7.44
C ASP A 74 -5.69 14.52 -8.83
N LYS A 75 -4.85 13.67 -9.45
CA LYS A 75 -4.40 13.86 -10.85
C LYS A 75 -5.50 13.77 -11.88
N LYS A 76 -6.64 13.14 -11.56
CA LYS A 76 -7.80 13.05 -12.45
C LYS A 76 -8.76 14.23 -12.27
N SER A 77 -8.61 15.02 -11.19
CA SER A 77 -9.35 16.27 -10.97
C SER A 77 -8.63 17.52 -11.49
N LEU A 78 -7.36 17.38 -11.92
CA LEU A 78 -6.62 18.36 -12.74
C LEU A 78 -6.83 18.06 -14.23
#